data_AF-A0A3N5L2C9-F1
#
_entry.id   AF-A0A3N5L2C9-F1
#
_cell.length_a   1.000
_cell.length_b   1.000
_cell.length_c   1.000
_cell.angle_alpha   90.00
_cell.angle_beta   90.00
_cell.angle_gamma   90.00
#
_symmetry.space_group_name_H-M   'P 1'
#
loop_
_entity.id
_entity.type
_entity.pdbx_description
1 polymer ?
#
loop_
_entity_poly.entity_id
_entity_poly.type
_entity_poly.pdbx_seq_one_letter_code
_entity_poly.pdbx_strand_id
1 'polypeptide(L)'
;MPYYKIIFNFIILTFLFIFQSCDDYGSHGPDLSGTVTFTGTSELNPSSGGYFAVLLFENNSEAFHNGVPVFTLSLSPEKKNGIYTADFGMSSAPARTFLAAVTWVYTPYQASQRKSILGIYGCNTDPNCTTYASVDGSKSINITANGDTAMKLFYNN
;
A
#
# COMPACT_ATOMS: atom_id res chain seq x y z
N MET A 1 27.67 34.71 34.42
CA MET A 1 26.46 34.20 33.74
C MET A 1 26.68 34.09 32.21
N PRO A 2 27.35 33.03 31.70
CA PRO A 2 27.41 32.76 30.24
C PRO A 2 26.64 31.51 29.78
N TYR A 3 26.20 30.66 30.71
CA TYR A 3 25.64 29.33 30.38
C TYR A 3 24.34 29.37 29.56
N TYR A 4 23.48 30.36 29.77
CA TYR A 4 22.21 30.46 29.04
C TYR A 4 22.38 30.71 27.53
N LYS A 5 23.46 31.41 27.12
CA LYS A 5 23.77 31.64 25.70
C LYS A 5 24.26 30.37 25.01
N ILE A 6 24.97 29.51 25.73
CA ILE A 6 25.47 28.23 25.21
C ILE A 6 24.30 27.27 25.01
N ILE A 7 23.42 27.15 26.01
CA ILE A 7 22.22 26.30 25.94
C ILE A 7 21.31 26.75 24.79
N PHE A 8 21.08 28.05 24.63
CA PHE A 8 20.22 28.58 23.57
C PHE A 8 20.78 28.30 22.16
N ASN A 9 22.09 28.45 21.95
CA ASN A 9 22.72 28.08 20.68
C ASN A 9 22.64 26.58 20.41
N PHE A 10 22.78 25.74 21.44
CA PHE A 10 22.66 24.29 21.31
C PHE A 10 21.24 23.87 20.89
N ILE A 11 20.21 24.50 21.45
CA ILE A 11 18.81 24.24 21.08
C ILE A 11 18.56 24.64 19.62
N ILE A 12 19.02 25.82 19.18
CA ILE A 12 18.86 26.27 17.79
C ILE A 12 19.56 25.33 16.80
N LEU A 13 20.80 24.91 17.10
CA LEU A 13 21.52 23.93 16.28
C LEU A 13 20.77 22.60 16.21
N THR A 14 20.24 22.12 17.33
CA THR A 14 19.47 20.87 17.37
C THR A 14 18.22 20.98 16.50
N PHE A 15 17.49 22.10 16.57
CA PHE A 15 16.34 22.34 15.69
C PHE A 15 16.75 22.39 14.22
N LEU A 16 17.85 23.06 13.86
CA LEU A 16 18.36 23.12 12.48
C LEU A 16 18.73 21.72 11.94
N PHE A 17 19.36 20.86 12.76
CA PHE A 17 19.66 19.48 12.37
C PHE A 17 18.40 18.62 12.20
N ILE A 18 17.36 18.83 13.03
CA ILE A 18 16.08 18.13 12.90
C ILE A 18 15.38 18.55 11.59
N PHE A 19 15.37 19.84 11.24
CA PHE A 19 14.77 20.30 9.98
C PHE A 19 15.55 19.81 8.75
N GLN A 20 16.88 19.80 8.78
CA GLN A 20 17.68 19.26 7.67
C GLN A 20 17.46 17.75 7.47
N SER A 21 17.27 16.98 8.55
CA SER A 21 16.94 15.55 8.45
C SER A 21 15.52 15.27 7.96
N CYS A 22 14.67 16.30 7.85
CA CYS A 22 13.32 16.20 7.30
C CYS A 22 13.25 16.54 5.80
N ASP A 23 14.23 17.28 5.27
CA ASP A 23 14.30 17.64 3.84
C ASP A 23 14.83 16.49 2.96
N ASP A 24 15.38 15.43 3.56
CA ASP A 24 15.93 14.25 2.86
C ASP A 24 14.90 13.11 2.66
N TYR A 25 13.59 13.42 2.64
CA TYR A 25 12.64 12.62 1.87
C TYR A 25 12.81 12.93 0.37
N GLY A 26 13.97 12.54 -0.15
CA GLY A 26 14.43 12.81 -1.50
C GLY A 26 13.42 12.38 -2.56
N SER A 27 13.18 13.33 -3.48
CA SER A 27 12.41 13.20 -4.72
C SER A 27 10.99 12.70 -4.53
N HIS A 28 10.00 13.58 -4.72
CA HIS A 28 8.66 13.18 -5.14
C HIS A 28 8.82 12.24 -6.33
N GLY A 29 8.70 10.93 -6.10
CA GLY A 29 8.77 9.98 -7.19
C GLY A 29 7.52 10.09 -8.06
N PRO A 30 7.52 9.42 -9.22
CA PRO A 30 6.50 9.64 -10.23
C PRO A 30 5.10 9.25 -9.71
N ASP A 31 4.06 9.91 -10.26
CA ASP A 31 2.68 9.69 -9.85
C ASP A 31 2.18 8.33 -10.35
N LEU A 32 1.92 7.41 -9.41
CA LEU A 32 1.31 6.11 -9.70
C LEU A 32 -0.21 6.27 -9.66
N SER A 33 -0.90 5.80 -10.69
CA SER A 33 -2.36 5.75 -10.71
C SER A 33 -2.86 4.38 -11.14
N GLY A 34 -4.15 4.14 -10.97
CA GLY A 34 -4.73 2.90 -11.44
C GLY A 34 -6.19 2.73 -11.07
N THR A 35 -6.73 1.61 -11.54
CA THR A 35 -8.09 1.18 -11.22
C THR A 35 -8.04 -0.22 -10.63
N VAL A 36 -8.79 -0.42 -9.57
CA VAL A 36 -9.05 -1.74 -8.99
C VAL A 36 -10.46 -2.16 -9.36
N THR A 37 -10.59 -3.33 -9.97
CA THR A 37 -11.89 -3.98 -10.24
C THR A 37 -12.11 -5.09 -9.22
N PHE A 38 -13.22 -5.03 -8.50
CA PHE A 38 -13.57 -6.02 -7.48
C PHE A 38 -14.61 -6.99 -8.02
N THR A 39 -14.28 -8.28 -7.96
CA THR A 39 -15.12 -9.39 -8.43
C THR A 39 -15.35 -10.37 -7.27
N GLY A 40 -16.56 -10.90 -7.11
CA GLY A 40 -16.85 -11.84 -6.02
C GLY A 40 -16.72 -11.28 -4.59
N THR A 41 -16.61 -9.96 -4.41
CA THR A 41 -16.43 -9.29 -3.11
C THR A 41 -17.74 -8.90 -2.43
N SER A 42 -18.87 -9.52 -2.78
CA SER A 42 -20.19 -9.18 -2.22
C SER A 42 -20.25 -9.32 -0.69
N GLU A 43 -19.38 -10.15 -0.11
CA GLU A 43 -19.26 -10.37 1.33
C GLU A 43 -18.33 -9.36 2.04
N LEU A 44 -17.44 -8.71 1.30
CA LEU A 44 -16.49 -7.71 1.80
C LEU A 44 -17.11 -6.32 1.64
N ASN A 45 -18.02 -5.98 2.54
CA ASN A 45 -18.75 -4.72 2.53
C ASN A 45 -18.04 -3.68 3.45
N PRO A 46 -17.65 -2.49 2.97
CA PRO A 46 -17.12 -1.41 3.81
C PRO A 46 -17.99 -1.09 5.04
N SER A 47 -19.31 -1.26 4.94
CA SER A 47 -20.23 -1.04 6.06
C SER A 47 -20.22 -2.15 7.12
N SER A 48 -19.58 -3.29 6.88
CA SER A 48 -19.46 -4.40 7.84
C SER A 48 -18.17 -4.38 8.68
N GLY A 49 -17.42 -3.28 8.66
CA GLY A 49 -16.26 -3.08 9.53
C GLY A 49 -14.93 -3.39 8.86
N GLY A 50 -14.65 -2.74 7.72
CA GLY A 50 -13.35 -2.78 7.09
C GLY A 50 -13.25 -1.82 5.91
N TYR A 51 -12.10 -1.83 5.24
CA TYR A 51 -11.84 -1.04 4.05
C TYR A 51 -10.89 -1.76 3.09
N PHE A 52 -10.98 -1.40 1.82
CA PHE A 52 -10.02 -1.88 0.82
C PHE A 52 -8.80 -0.97 0.80
N ALA A 53 -7.63 -1.53 0.52
CA ALA A 53 -6.42 -0.74 0.37
C ALA A 53 -5.51 -1.30 -0.73
N VAL A 54 -4.77 -0.40 -1.38
CA VAL A 54 -3.60 -0.77 -2.20
C VAL A 54 -2.36 -0.74 -1.31
N LEU A 55 -1.57 -1.79 -1.40
CA LEU A 55 -0.30 -1.94 -0.73
C LEU A 55 0.82 -1.98 -1.78
N LEU A 56 1.89 -1.23 -1.53
CA LEU A 56 3.13 -1.34 -2.28
C LEU A 56 4.17 -2.06 -1.43
N PHE A 57 4.87 -3.01 -2.04
CA PHE A 57 5.96 -3.75 -1.41
C PHE A 57 7.23 -3.59 -2.22
N GLU A 58 8.38 -3.68 -1.56
CA GLU A 58 9.67 -3.72 -2.27
C GLU A 58 9.69 -4.89 -3.25
N ASN A 59 10.34 -4.70 -4.40
CA ASN A 59 10.46 -5.74 -5.42
C ASN A 59 11.51 -6.79 -5.01
N ASN A 60 11.14 -7.63 -4.04
CA ASN A 60 11.91 -8.79 -3.61
C ASN A 60 11.01 -10.05 -3.63
N SER A 61 11.63 -11.23 -3.61
CA SER A 61 10.93 -12.51 -3.78
C SER A 61 9.96 -12.87 -2.65
N GLU A 62 10.03 -12.20 -1.49
CA GLU A 62 9.20 -12.51 -0.31
C GLU A 62 8.17 -11.41 0.01
N ALA A 63 8.08 -10.39 -0.83
CA ALA A 63 7.49 -9.11 -0.43
C ALA A 63 6.01 -9.20 -0.04
N PHE A 64 5.21 -9.99 -0.76
CA PHE A 64 3.78 -10.12 -0.47
C PHE A 64 3.48 -11.04 0.71
N HIS A 65 4.38 -11.98 0.97
CA HIS A 65 4.23 -12.94 2.03
C HIS A 65 4.65 -12.28 3.33
N ASN A 66 5.93 -11.92 3.46
CA ASN A 66 6.56 -11.50 4.71
C ASN A 66 6.83 -9.99 4.75
N GLY A 67 6.70 -9.31 3.62
CA GLY A 67 7.06 -7.91 3.52
C GLY A 67 6.12 -7.01 4.31
N VAL A 68 6.72 -5.99 4.94
CA VAL A 68 5.98 -4.83 5.41
C VAL A 68 5.74 -3.94 4.19
N PRO A 69 4.50 -3.51 3.91
CA PRO A 69 4.25 -2.62 2.79
C PRO A 69 4.98 -1.30 3.03
N VAL A 70 5.72 -0.82 2.02
CA VAL A 70 6.40 0.48 2.05
C VAL A 70 5.41 1.63 1.93
N PHE A 71 4.21 1.35 1.39
CA PHE A 71 3.14 2.32 1.26
C PHE A 71 1.77 1.65 1.34
N THR A 72 0.78 2.38 1.83
CA THR A 72 -0.62 1.92 1.92
C THR A 72 -1.55 3.08 1.57
N LEU A 73 -2.51 2.81 0.70
CA LEU A 73 -3.56 3.77 0.33
C LEU A 73 -4.93 3.12 0.48
N SER A 74 -5.79 3.69 1.31
CA SER A 74 -7.18 3.27 1.42
C SER A 74 -7.95 3.60 0.14
N LEU A 75 -8.84 2.70 -0.25
CA LEU A 75 -9.69 2.79 -1.42
C LEU A 75 -11.15 3.03 -1.00
N SER A 76 -11.87 3.75 -1.85
CA SER A 76 -13.31 3.97 -1.75
C SER A 76 -13.99 3.39 -3.00
N PRO A 77 -14.32 2.08 -3.01
CA PRO A 77 -14.95 1.48 -4.19
C PRO A 77 -16.37 2.01 -4.40
N GLU A 78 -16.67 2.31 -5.66
CA GLU A 78 -17.99 2.70 -6.12
C GLU A 78 -18.58 1.60 -7.00
N LYS A 79 -19.90 1.43 -6.94
CA LYS A 79 -20.60 0.45 -7.79
C LYS A 79 -20.99 1.11 -9.11
N LYS A 80 -20.38 0.66 -10.21
CA LYS A 80 -20.68 1.10 -11.57
C LYS A 80 -21.11 -0.09 -12.42
N ASN A 81 -22.30 -0.02 -13.02
CA ASN A 81 -22.87 -1.10 -13.85
C ASN A 81 -22.90 -2.48 -13.16
N GLY A 82 -23.13 -2.52 -11.85
CA GLY A 82 -23.16 -3.77 -11.08
C GLY A 82 -21.80 -4.28 -10.60
N ILE A 83 -20.70 -3.65 -11.02
CA ILE A 83 -19.32 -4.01 -10.67
C ILE A 83 -18.76 -2.96 -9.70
N TYR A 84 -18.04 -3.39 -8.69
CA TYR A 84 -17.35 -2.47 -7.79
C TYR A 84 -15.98 -2.11 -8.37
N THR A 85 -15.67 -0.82 -8.43
CA THR A 85 -14.39 -0.31 -8.93
C THR A 85 -13.88 0.82 -8.03
N ALA A 86 -12.58 0.91 -7.83
CA ALA A 86 -11.96 2.05 -7.15
C ALA A 86 -10.80 2.58 -8.00
N ASP A 87 -10.85 3.85 -8.35
CA ASP A 87 -9.69 4.55 -8.90
C ASP A 87 -8.79 5.01 -7.77
N PHE A 88 -7.48 5.02 -8.02
CA PHE A 88 -6.50 5.50 -7.07
C PHE A 88 -5.39 6.30 -7.74
N GLY A 89 -4.86 7.25 -6.99
CA GLY A 89 -3.68 8.04 -7.33
C GLY A 89 -2.78 8.14 -6.12
N MET A 90 -1.49 7.91 -6.32
CA MET A 90 -0.43 8.03 -5.33
C MET A 90 0.57 9.04 -5.85
N SER A 91 0.58 10.22 -5.23
CA SER A 91 1.65 11.18 -5.47
C SER A 91 2.91 10.73 -4.75
N SER A 92 4.07 10.99 -5.36
CA SER A 92 5.37 10.69 -4.73
C SER A 92 5.59 9.20 -4.43
N ALA A 93 5.06 8.30 -5.26
CA ALA A 93 5.40 6.88 -5.14
C ALA A 93 6.93 6.75 -5.24
N PRO A 94 7.61 5.96 -4.38
CA PRO A 94 9.05 6.11 -4.28
C PRO A 94 9.76 5.77 -5.61
N ALA A 95 10.90 6.38 -5.91
CA ALA A 95 11.52 6.32 -7.25
C ALA A 95 12.26 4.98 -7.54
N ARG A 96 11.58 3.84 -7.37
CA ARG A 96 12.10 2.48 -7.58
C ARG A 96 10.96 1.53 -8.00
N THR A 97 11.28 0.28 -8.31
CA THR A 97 10.28 -0.71 -8.69
C THR A 97 9.63 -1.35 -7.46
N PHE A 98 8.32 -1.56 -7.53
CA PHE A 98 7.55 -2.21 -6.46
C PHE A 98 6.62 -3.27 -7.00
N LEU A 99 6.13 -4.08 -6.09
CA LEU A 99 5.00 -4.95 -6.34
C LEU A 99 3.75 -4.33 -5.70
N ALA A 100 2.64 -4.35 -6.43
CA ALA A 100 1.38 -3.76 -5.99
C ALA A 100 0.33 -4.85 -5.72
N ALA A 101 -0.34 -4.76 -4.58
CA ALA A 101 -1.43 -5.65 -4.23
C ALA A 101 -2.63 -4.88 -3.68
N VAL A 102 -3.80 -5.50 -3.79
CA VAL A 102 -5.04 -5.05 -3.18
C VAL A 102 -5.37 -5.96 -2.01
N THR A 103 -5.72 -5.37 -0.88
CA THR A 103 -6.10 -6.10 0.34
C THR A 103 -7.44 -5.62 0.86
N TRP A 104 -8.08 -6.46 1.67
CA TRP A 104 -9.09 -6.04 2.63
C TRP A 104 -8.47 -5.90 4.02
N VAL A 105 -8.79 -4.82 4.73
CA VAL A 105 -8.35 -4.55 6.09
C VAL A 105 -9.58 -4.43 6.99
N TYR A 106 -9.69 -5.28 8.00
CA TYR A 106 -10.77 -5.23 8.98
C TYR A 106 -10.57 -4.10 10.01
N THR A 107 -11.66 -3.51 10.46
CA THR A 107 -11.72 -2.49 11.50
C THR A 107 -12.71 -2.87 12.61
N PRO A 108 -12.29 -2.90 13.89
CA PRO A 108 -10.95 -2.64 14.38
C PRO A 108 -9.93 -3.68 13.89
N TYR A 109 -8.68 -3.27 13.70
CA TYR A 109 -7.62 -4.18 13.27
C TYR A 109 -7.46 -5.31 14.30
N GLN A 110 -7.58 -6.55 13.84
CA GLN A 110 -7.34 -7.73 14.66
C GLN A 110 -6.03 -8.37 14.22
N ALA A 111 -5.04 -8.45 15.11
CA ALA A 111 -3.73 -9.05 14.81
C ALA A 111 -3.84 -10.53 14.40
N SER A 112 -4.89 -11.23 14.83
CA SER A 112 -5.20 -12.60 14.42
C SER A 112 -5.82 -12.69 13.02
N GLN A 113 -6.36 -11.59 12.49
CA GLN A 113 -6.88 -11.53 11.13
C GLN A 113 -5.73 -11.24 10.18
N ARG A 114 -5.29 -12.30 9.48
CA ARG A 114 -4.30 -12.22 8.42
C ARG A 114 -4.78 -11.23 7.34
N LYS A 115 -3.86 -10.42 6.79
CA LYS A 115 -4.15 -9.55 5.65
C LYS A 115 -4.60 -10.41 4.48
N SER A 116 -5.84 -10.25 4.04
CA SER A 116 -6.36 -10.98 2.87
C SER A 116 -5.95 -10.21 1.62
N ILE A 117 -4.85 -10.64 0.98
CA ILE A 117 -4.51 -10.17 -0.36
C ILE A 117 -5.57 -10.72 -1.32
N LEU A 118 -6.30 -9.80 -1.94
CA LEU A 118 -7.41 -10.10 -2.85
C LEU A 118 -6.97 -10.10 -4.32
N GLY A 119 -5.86 -9.43 -4.64
CA GLY A 119 -5.33 -9.36 -5.99
C GLY A 119 -3.94 -8.76 -6.01
N ILE A 120 -3.14 -9.14 -7.01
CA ILE A 120 -1.77 -8.69 -7.21
C ILE A 120 -1.60 -8.25 -8.67
N TYR A 121 -0.98 -7.09 -8.89
CA TYR A 121 -0.67 -6.62 -10.23
C TYR A 121 0.23 -7.62 -10.98
N GLY A 122 -0.16 -8.00 -12.20
CA GLY A 122 0.53 -9.01 -13.02
C GLY A 122 0.15 -10.46 -12.71
N CYS A 123 -0.52 -10.73 -11.60
CA CYS A 123 -1.00 -12.06 -11.18
C CYS A 123 -2.49 -12.03 -10.80
N ASN A 124 -3.26 -11.15 -11.42
CA ASN A 124 -4.67 -10.93 -11.10
C ASN A 124 -5.41 -12.28 -11.00
N THR A 125 -5.84 -12.64 -9.79
CA THR A 125 -6.70 -13.80 -9.49
C THR A 125 -6.13 -15.21 -9.74
N ASP A 126 -4.83 -15.36 -10.05
CA ASP A 126 -4.20 -16.68 -10.20
C ASP A 126 -3.46 -17.09 -8.92
N PRO A 127 -3.94 -18.11 -8.18
CA PRO A 127 -3.34 -18.56 -6.93
C PRO A 127 -2.00 -19.28 -7.14
N ASN A 128 -1.69 -19.70 -8.37
CA ASN A 128 -0.46 -20.40 -8.73
C ASN A 128 0.55 -19.48 -9.42
N CYS A 129 0.27 -18.17 -9.50
CA CYS A 129 1.16 -17.24 -10.16
C CYS A 129 2.45 -17.05 -9.36
N THR A 130 3.57 -17.38 -9.99
CA THR A 130 4.92 -17.22 -9.41
C THR A 130 5.66 -16.00 -9.95
N THR A 131 5.06 -15.26 -10.88
CA THR A 131 5.72 -14.16 -11.62
C THR A 131 4.91 -12.87 -11.50
N TYR A 132 5.32 -11.99 -10.59
CA TYR A 132 4.65 -10.72 -10.33
C TYR A 132 5.15 -9.62 -11.27
N ALA A 133 4.25 -8.73 -11.72
CA ALA A 133 4.67 -7.58 -12.51
C ALA A 133 5.12 -6.44 -11.58
N SER A 134 6.31 -5.91 -11.84
CA SER A 134 6.80 -4.73 -11.14
C SER A 134 6.22 -3.45 -11.72
N VAL A 135 5.90 -2.50 -10.86
CA VAL A 135 5.44 -1.16 -11.22
C VAL A 135 6.62 -0.20 -11.09
N ASP A 136 6.92 0.54 -12.15
CA ASP A 136 7.68 1.79 -12.09
C ASP A 136 6.66 2.94 -11.97
N GLY A 137 6.90 3.90 -11.09
CA GLY A 137 5.86 4.84 -10.64
C GLY A 137 5.34 5.83 -11.71
N SER A 138 5.57 5.61 -12.99
CA SER A 138 5.03 6.41 -14.11
C SER A 138 3.91 5.70 -14.89
N LYS A 139 3.38 4.59 -14.37
CA LYS A 139 2.38 3.76 -15.08
C LYS A 139 1.02 3.81 -14.41
N SER A 140 -0.03 3.80 -15.23
CA SER A 140 -1.37 3.47 -14.77
C SER A 140 -1.51 1.94 -14.74
N ILE A 141 -1.90 1.38 -13.59
CA ILE A 141 -2.02 -0.08 -13.42
C ILE A 141 -3.47 -0.48 -13.17
N ASN A 142 -3.84 -1.67 -13.63
CA ASN A 142 -5.15 -2.26 -13.39
C ASN A 142 -5.01 -3.55 -12.59
N ILE A 143 -5.69 -3.61 -11.44
CA ILE A 143 -5.67 -4.79 -10.57
C ILE A 143 -7.08 -5.37 -10.48
N THR A 144 -7.21 -6.69 -10.63
CA THR A 144 -8.46 -7.39 -10.36
C THR A 144 -8.36 -8.05 -8.99
N ALA A 145 -9.21 -7.62 -8.07
CA ALA A 145 -9.35 -8.18 -6.75
C ALA A 145 -10.50 -9.19 -6.73
N ASN A 146 -10.23 -10.40 -6.26
CA ASN A 146 -11.25 -11.41 -6.02
C ASN A 146 -11.59 -11.47 -4.52
N GLY A 147 -12.89 -11.41 -4.23
CA GLY A 147 -13.43 -11.49 -2.87
C GLY A 147 -13.54 -12.90 -2.31
N ASP A 148 -13.21 -13.92 -3.11
CA ASP A 148 -13.07 -15.27 -2.58
C ASP A 148 -11.90 -15.32 -1.58
N THR A 149 -12.22 -15.12 -0.31
CA THR A 149 -11.26 -15.21 0.79
C THR A 149 -10.78 -16.64 1.04
N ALA A 150 -11.23 -17.66 0.30
CA ALA A 150 -10.59 -18.97 0.26
C ALA A 150 -9.31 -18.95 -0.61
N MET A 151 -9.22 -18.01 -1.55
CA MET A 151 -8.00 -17.70 -2.31
C MET A 151 -7.10 -16.73 -1.57
N LYS A 152 -7.03 -16.77 -0.22
CA LYS A 152 -5.91 -16.11 0.44
C LYS A 152 -4.69 -16.72 -0.21
N LEU A 153 -3.78 -15.89 -0.72
CA LEU A 153 -2.43 -16.34 -1.01
C LEU A 153 -1.83 -16.70 0.35
N PHE A 154 -2.21 -17.90 0.81
CA PHE A 154 -1.89 -18.47 2.08
C PHE A 154 -0.43 -18.86 2.01
N TYR A 155 0.27 -18.52 3.07
CA TYR A 155 1.40 -19.33 3.51
C TYR A 155 0.97 -20.80 3.58
N ASN A 156 1.71 -21.66 2.88
CA ASN A 156 1.89 -23.02 3.33
C ASN A 156 2.49 -22.97 4.75
N ASN A 157 1.95 -23.84 5.63
CA ASN A 157 2.46 -24.08 6.97
C ASN A 157 3.97 -24.32 7.00
#